data_AF-A0A2V5Y2V3-F1
#
_entry.id   AF-A0A2V5Y2V3-F1
#
_cell.length_a   1.000
_cell.length_b   1.000
_cell.length_c   1.000
_cell.angle_alpha   90.00
_cell.angle_beta   90.00
_cell.angle_gamma   90.00
#
_symmetry.space_group_name_H-M   'P 1'
#
loop_
_entity.id
_entity.type
_entity.pdbx_description
1 polymer ?
#
loop_
_entity_poly.entity_id
_entity_poly.type
_entity_poly.pdbx_seq_one_letter_code
_entity_poly.pdbx_strand_id
1 'polypeptide(L)'
;MLQIDNSLLQRRPVTADQEMNQTTLLQIAEKLERLAGRLPSKIRKAVLSELTPLKELFLQQRPPRFLFIGSSKMPTHRIVNTLFTPGAQEQMNVALMPVHRWIDWNISGHGTISILDARDAGDSAAAQVDEDLRRQPPDAIFLFDDGQANFEDLSSANSSNFVLHLQDDVDGVLGDAKVIGVSFGSQKRAAQLEEALKTQPAICDRLVKVIQFTEMHSAETRDLLSVLASELPNQAKIEMIRISRDREAQHHVAQMLVKSTTAICTAIGAQPIPLADMPILTSLQVVMVSGIMYISGRERSLRAATEFITALGANVGAGMLLREGARAILKFFPGWGNVVCGMLAGAGTYAIGRAATAFFIGGVSLKDARRKYLADRKKASRKSHWSRGSLGASKSIE
;
A
#
# COMPACT_ATOMS: atom_id res chain seq x y z
N MET A 1 6.14 -5.15 34.75
CA MET A 1 7.26 -4.79 33.86
C MET A 1 7.64 -6.08 33.15
N LEU A 2 7.03 -6.33 31.98
CA LEU A 2 7.24 -7.57 31.23
C LEU A 2 8.35 -7.32 30.22
N GLN A 3 9.51 -7.88 30.50
CA GLN A 3 10.66 -7.97 29.62
C GLN A 3 10.28 -8.89 28.47
N ILE A 4 10.21 -8.35 27.25
CA ILE A 4 10.17 -9.16 26.04
C ILE A 4 11.61 -9.61 25.81
N ASP A 5 11.84 -10.91 25.95
CA ASP A 5 13.13 -11.54 25.81
C ASP A 5 13.61 -11.43 24.35
N ASN A 6 14.64 -10.62 24.12
CA ASN A 6 15.14 -10.25 22.80
C ASN A 6 16.12 -11.30 22.22
N SER A 7 16.14 -12.50 22.79
CA SER A 7 17.17 -13.52 22.54
C SER A 7 16.78 -14.58 21.49
N LEU A 8 15.57 -14.52 20.92
CA LEU A 8 15.12 -15.47 19.88
C LEU A 8 15.12 -14.89 18.44
N LEU A 9 15.70 -13.70 18.24
CA LEU A 9 15.86 -13.06 16.92
C LEU A 9 17.24 -13.33 16.29
N GLN A 10 17.89 -14.44 16.61
CA GLN A 10 19.12 -14.85 15.92
C GLN A 10 18.94 -16.17 15.17
N ARG A 11 19.10 -16.06 13.85
CA ARG A 11 19.35 -17.12 12.84
C ARG A 11 18.12 -17.77 12.20
N ARG A 12 17.28 -16.96 11.54
CA ARG A 12 16.70 -17.35 10.25
C ARG A 12 16.96 -16.25 9.23
N PRO A 13 17.33 -16.58 7.98
CA PRO A 13 17.50 -15.56 6.95
C PRO A 13 16.15 -14.87 6.70
N VAL A 14 16.15 -13.54 6.67
CA VAL A 14 14.97 -12.66 6.48
C VAL A 14 14.13 -13.07 5.25
N THR A 15 14.78 -13.66 4.24
CA THR A 15 14.17 -14.19 3.02
C THR A 15 13.19 -15.34 3.27
N ALA A 16 13.47 -16.23 4.22
CA ALA A 16 12.63 -17.40 4.51
C ALA A 16 11.30 -17.02 5.18
N ASP A 17 11.30 -16.02 6.06
CA ASP A 17 10.07 -15.51 6.69
C ASP A 17 9.24 -14.67 5.71
N GLN A 18 9.86 -13.99 4.74
CA GLN A 18 9.16 -13.29 3.65
C GLN A 18 8.47 -14.25 2.69
N GLU A 19 9.15 -15.29 2.21
CA GLU A 19 8.56 -16.31 1.31
C GLU A 19 7.43 -17.09 1.98
N MET A 20 7.61 -17.46 3.27
CA MET A 20 6.58 -18.14 4.06
C MET A 20 5.34 -17.26 4.27
N ASN A 21 5.53 -15.95 4.50
CA ASN A 21 4.41 -15.01 4.64
C ASN A 21 3.64 -14.80 3.34
N GLN A 22 4.30 -14.70 2.18
CA GLN A 22 3.63 -14.60 0.88
C GLN A 22 2.81 -15.85 0.55
N THR A 23 3.38 -17.04 0.76
CA THR A 23 2.69 -18.31 0.56
C THR A 23 1.46 -18.42 1.46
N THR A 24 1.57 -17.99 2.72
CA THR A 24 0.46 -17.98 3.67
C THR A 24 -0.62 -16.97 3.27
N LEU A 25 -0.25 -15.79 2.77
CA LEU A 25 -1.19 -14.80 2.26
C LEU A 25 -1.95 -15.29 1.04
N LEU A 26 -1.28 -15.97 0.11
CA LEU A 26 -1.91 -16.60 -1.05
C LEU A 26 -2.91 -17.67 -0.62
N GLN A 27 -2.54 -18.54 0.32
CA GLN A 27 -3.47 -19.54 0.87
C GLN A 27 -4.68 -18.92 1.56
N ILE A 28 -4.50 -17.80 2.28
CA ILE A 28 -5.61 -17.06 2.90
C ILE A 28 -6.50 -16.46 1.81
N ALA A 29 -5.92 -15.88 0.76
CA ALA A 29 -6.66 -15.31 -0.37
C ALA A 29 -7.47 -16.38 -1.12
N GLU A 30 -6.88 -17.54 -1.42
CA GLU A 30 -7.58 -18.66 -2.04
C GLU A 30 -8.75 -19.17 -1.17
N LYS A 31 -8.54 -19.25 0.14
CA LYS A 31 -9.61 -19.62 1.09
C LYS A 31 -10.74 -18.58 1.08
N LEU A 32 -10.40 -17.30 0.98
CA LEU A 32 -11.38 -16.21 0.88
C LEU A 32 -12.18 -16.27 -0.42
N GLU A 33 -11.55 -16.57 -1.54
CA GLU A 33 -12.23 -16.75 -2.82
C GLU A 33 -13.16 -17.97 -2.81
N ARG A 34 -12.70 -19.10 -2.27
CA ARG A 34 -13.53 -20.31 -2.13
C ARG A 34 -14.76 -20.03 -1.26
N LEU A 35 -14.62 -19.26 -0.20
CA LEU A 35 -15.74 -18.83 0.62
C LEU A 35 -16.66 -17.86 -0.09
N ALA A 36 -16.11 -16.87 -0.80
CA ALA A 36 -16.90 -15.94 -1.59
C ALA A 36 -17.74 -16.69 -2.64
N GLY A 37 -17.20 -17.75 -3.25
CA GLY A 37 -17.92 -18.64 -4.15
C GLY A 37 -19.11 -19.37 -3.51
N ARG A 38 -19.08 -19.60 -2.19
CA ARG A 38 -20.17 -20.22 -1.41
C ARG A 38 -21.22 -19.21 -0.95
N LEU A 39 -20.97 -17.91 -1.05
CA LEU A 39 -21.93 -16.88 -0.64
C LEU A 39 -23.12 -16.78 -1.61
N PRO A 40 -24.32 -16.43 -1.11
CA PRO A 40 -25.47 -16.09 -1.94
C PRO A 40 -25.15 -14.98 -2.94
N SER A 41 -25.73 -15.06 -4.16
CA SER A 41 -25.45 -14.14 -5.27
C SER A 41 -25.62 -12.65 -4.92
N LYS A 42 -26.60 -12.32 -4.05
CA LYS A 42 -26.87 -10.96 -3.57
C LYS A 42 -25.69 -10.31 -2.82
N ILE A 43 -24.86 -11.11 -2.15
CA ILE A 43 -23.78 -10.63 -1.26
C ILE A 43 -22.40 -10.92 -1.84
N ARG A 44 -22.28 -11.97 -2.66
CA ARG A 44 -21.04 -12.38 -3.33
C ARG A 44 -20.35 -11.21 -4.05
N LYS A 45 -21.10 -10.43 -4.84
CA LYS A 45 -20.56 -9.30 -5.58
C LYS A 45 -19.99 -8.22 -4.66
N ALA A 46 -20.68 -7.91 -3.56
CA ALA A 46 -20.25 -6.92 -2.57
C ALA A 46 -18.99 -7.37 -1.80
N VAL A 47 -18.90 -8.66 -1.44
CA VAL A 47 -17.70 -9.19 -0.78
C VAL A 47 -16.51 -9.25 -1.75
N LEU A 48 -16.72 -9.67 -2.99
CA LEU A 48 -15.67 -9.71 -4.00
C LEU A 48 -15.16 -8.31 -4.36
N SER A 49 -16.04 -7.29 -4.44
CA SER A 49 -15.61 -5.91 -4.68
C SER A 49 -14.77 -5.34 -3.53
N GLU A 50 -15.02 -5.78 -2.29
CA GLU A 50 -14.20 -5.40 -1.12
C GLU A 50 -12.92 -6.22 -0.98
N LEU A 51 -12.82 -7.36 -1.67
CA LEU A 51 -11.60 -8.16 -1.74
C LEU A 51 -10.60 -7.60 -2.76
N THR A 52 -11.06 -6.87 -3.79
CA THR A 52 -10.17 -6.30 -4.82
C THR A 52 -9.06 -5.43 -4.21
N PRO A 53 -9.35 -4.45 -3.33
CA PRO A 53 -8.30 -3.68 -2.66
C PRO A 53 -7.35 -4.57 -1.85
N LEU A 54 -7.87 -5.60 -1.16
CA LEU A 54 -7.02 -6.50 -0.38
C LEU A 54 -6.07 -7.32 -1.28
N LYS A 55 -6.53 -7.75 -2.45
CA LYS A 55 -5.69 -8.49 -3.42
C LYS A 55 -4.63 -7.58 -4.03
N GLU A 56 -5.02 -6.39 -4.49
CA GLU A 56 -4.11 -5.42 -5.07
C GLU A 56 -3.03 -4.98 -4.07
N LEU A 57 -3.41 -4.73 -2.80
CA LEU A 57 -2.50 -4.20 -1.78
C LEU A 57 -1.61 -5.27 -1.13
N PHE A 58 -2.00 -6.56 -1.13
CA PHE A 58 -1.24 -7.61 -0.44
C PHE A 58 -0.67 -8.73 -1.30
N LEU A 59 -1.28 -9.02 -2.45
CA LEU A 59 -0.87 -10.16 -3.28
C LEU A 59 -0.16 -9.70 -4.55
N GLN A 60 -0.56 -8.56 -5.10
CA GLN A 60 0.03 -8.01 -6.32
C GLN A 60 1.04 -6.89 -6.02
N GLN A 61 1.44 -6.74 -4.75
CA GLN A 61 2.36 -5.69 -4.41
C GLN A 61 3.74 -5.95 -5.02
N ARG A 62 4.30 -4.92 -5.64
CA ARG A 62 5.67 -4.93 -6.19
C ARG A 62 6.39 -3.62 -5.92
N PRO A 63 7.73 -3.57 -6.07
CA PRO A 63 8.47 -2.33 -6.09
C PRO A 63 7.91 -1.35 -7.15
N PRO A 64 7.82 -0.04 -6.85
CA PRO A 64 7.59 0.96 -7.87
C PRO A 64 8.76 0.96 -8.85
N ARG A 65 8.44 1.07 -10.14
CA ARG A 65 9.39 1.06 -11.25
C ARG A 65 9.55 2.48 -11.78
N PHE A 66 10.76 3.00 -11.72
CA PHE A 66 11.10 4.34 -12.21
C PHE A 66 12.03 4.26 -13.40
N LEU A 67 11.63 4.89 -14.48
CA LEU A 67 12.45 5.06 -15.67
C LEU A 67 13.17 6.41 -15.58
N PHE A 68 14.50 6.41 -15.70
CA PHE A 68 15.29 7.63 -15.77
C PHE A 68 15.71 7.88 -17.23
N ILE A 69 15.36 9.04 -17.76
CA ILE A 69 15.67 9.47 -19.15
C ILE A 69 16.12 10.94 -19.18
N GLY A 70 16.60 11.40 -20.32
CA GLY A 70 17.15 12.75 -20.48
C GLY A 70 18.62 12.81 -20.10
N SER A 71 19.12 13.99 -19.77
CA SER A 71 20.55 14.22 -19.61
C SER A 71 20.91 14.55 -18.17
N SER A 72 21.88 13.83 -17.61
CA SER A 72 22.47 14.19 -16.32
C SER A 72 23.78 13.42 -16.07
N LYS A 73 24.83 14.15 -15.74
CA LYS A 73 26.14 13.59 -15.34
C LYS A 73 26.14 12.98 -13.94
N MET A 74 25.07 13.17 -13.16
CA MET A 74 24.98 12.65 -11.80
C MET A 74 24.75 11.12 -11.81
N PRO A 75 25.60 10.34 -11.12
CA PRO A 75 25.42 8.90 -11.00
C PRO A 75 24.08 8.51 -10.38
N THR A 76 23.47 7.42 -10.84
CA THR A 76 22.16 6.92 -10.39
C THR A 76 22.08 6.77 -8.88
N HIS A 77 23.10 6.20 -8.24
CA HIS A 77 23.13 6.01 -6.78
C HIS A 77 23.03 7.33 -6.00
N ARG A 78 23.68 8.40 -6.48
CA ARG A 78 23.60 9.73 -5.85
C ARG A 78 22.19 10.30 -5.99
N ILE A 79 21.55 10.06 -7.14
CA ILE A 79 20.16 10.48 -7.36
C ILE A 79 19.22 9.77 -6.41
N VAL A 80 19.34 8.45 -6.31
CA VAL A 80 18.54 7.61 -5.40
C VAL A 80 18.70 8.08 -3.96
N ASN A 81 19.95 8.28 -3.51
CA ASN A 81 20.21 8.73 -2.14
C ASN A 81 19.63 10.13 -1.87
N THR A 82 19.67 11.03 -2.85
CA THR A 82 19.10 12.38 -2.68
C THR A 82 17.58 12.36 -2.60
N LEU A 83 16.91 11.54 -3.42
CA LEU A 83 15.45 11.49 -3.50
C LEU A 83 14.79 10.60 -2.43
N PHE A 84 15.35 9.43 -2.14
CA PHE A 84 14.68 8.40 -1.35
C PHE A 84 15.34 8.13 0.01
N THR A 85 16.62 8.49 0.16
CA THR A 85 17.41 8.23 1.37
C THR A 85 18.23 9.46 1.82
N PRO A 86 17.59 10.65 1.98
CA PRO A 86 18.32 11.86 2.32
C PRO A 86 19.02 11.70 3.67
N GLY A 87 20.36 11.77 3.66
CA GLY A 87 21.21 11.64 4.84
C GLY A 87 21.71 10.22 5.16
N ALA A 88 21.44 9.22 4.31
CA ALA A 88 22.10 7.91 4.43
C ALA A 88 23.61 8.03 4.14
N GLN A 89 24.45 7.34 4.92
CA GLN A 89 25.88 7.25 4.59
C GLN A 89 26.05 6.49 3.27
N GLU A 90 26.89 7.01 2.39
CA GLU A 90 27.22 6.34 1.13
C GLU A 90 27.89 4.99 1.41
N GLN A 91 27.12 3.90 1.31
CA GLN A 91 27.73 2.61 1.06
C GLN A 91 28.04 2.51 -0.43
N MET A 92 29.30 2.75 -0.75
CA MET A 92 29.86 2.54 -2.08
C MET A 92 29.97 1.03 -2.32
N ASN A 93 28.88 0.40 -2.74
CA ASN A 93 28.93 -0.98 -3.20
C ASN A 93 29.58 -0.98 -4.60
N VAL A 94 30.87 -1.35 -4.65
CA VAL A 94 31.69 -1.52 -5.86
C VAL A 94 31.29 -2.82 -6.59
N ALA A 95 29.99 -3.01 -6.83
CA ALA A 95 29.50 -4.06 -7.69
C ALA A 95 29.26 -3.46 -9.08
N LEU A 96 29.79 -4.10 -10.13
CA LEU A 96 29.46 -3.77 -11.52
C LEU A 96 27.94 -3.89 -11.70
N MET A 97 27.25 -2.76 -11.71
CA MET A 97 25.80 -2.75 -11.93
C MET A 97 25.53 -2.92 -13.42
N PRO A 98 24.55 -3.75 -13.80
CA PRO A 98 24.17 -3.87 -15.20
C PRO A 98 23.66 -2.52 -15.71
N VAL A 99 24.24 -2.04 -16.81
CA VAL A 99 23.86 -0.76 -17.41
C VAL A 99 22.55 -0.94 -18.19
N HIS A 100 21.65 0.05 -18.15
CA HIS A 100 20.40 0.07 -18.93
C HIS A 100 19.45 -1.12 -18.68
N ARG A 101 19.41 -1.62 -17.43
CA ARG A 101 18.48 -2.68 -16.99
C ARG A 101 17.78 -2.30 -15.70
N TRP A 102 16.67 -2.98 -15.42
CA TRP A 102 15.98 -2.88 -14.15
C TRP A 102 16.87 -3.35 -12.99
N ILE A 103 17.08 -2.45 -12.03
CA ILE A 103 17.86 -2.70 -10.82
C ILE A 103 17.00 -2.37 -9.60
N ASP A 104 16.94 -3.31 -8.66
CA ASP A 104 16.26 -3.12 -7.39
C ASP A 104 17.17 -2.44 -6.35
N TRP A 105 16.70 -1.32 -5.80
CA TRP A 105 17.36 -0.53 -4.77
C TRP A 105 16.61 -0.66 -3.45
N ASN A 106 17.30 -1.12 -2.40
CA ASN A 106 16.75 -1.19 -1.05
C ASN A 106 16.91 0.15 -0.33
N ILE A 107 15.79 0.78 0.02
CA ILE A 107 15.72 2.07 0.69
C ILE A 107 15.76 1.88 2.21
N SER A 108 16.94 1.55 2.74
CA SER A 108 17.24 1.46 4.19
C SER A 108 16.19 0.73 5.05
N GLY A 109 15.60 -0.35 4.54
CA GLY A 109 14.57 -1.11 5.27
C GLY A 109 13.18 -0.45 5.29
N HIS A 110 12.94 0.57 4.46
CA HIS A 110 11.63 1.20 4.22
C HIS A 110 10.96 0.76 2.94
N GLY A 111 11.67 0.07 2.06
CA GLY A 111 11.10 -0.39 0.81
C GLY A 111 12.16 -0.76 -0.20
N THR A 112 11.69 -1.28 -1.34
CA THR A 112 12.50 -1.47 -2.53
C THR A 112 11.87 -0.66 -3.65
N ILE A 113 12.68 -0.01 -4.45
CA ILE A 113 12.28 0.59 -5.74
C ILE A 113 13.08 -0.08 -6.85
N SER A 114 12.53 -0.15 -8.05
CA SER A 114 13.23 -0.65 -9.22
C SER A 114 13.50 0.52 -10.17
N ILE A 115 14.73 0.63 -10.67
CA ILE A 115 15.14 1.73 -11.54
C ILE A 115 15.74 1.17 -12.81
N LEU A 116 15.29 1.68 -13.95
CA LEU A 116 15.94 1.52 -15.24
C LEU A 116 16.51 2.88 -15.65
N ASP A 117 17.83 2.98 -15.76
CA ASP A 117 18.53 4.20 -16.15
C ASP A 117 18.90 4.16 -17.63
N ALA A 118 18.21 4.95 -18.44
CA ALA A 118 18.38 5.05 -19.88
C ALA A 118 18.93 6.41 -20.34
N ARG A 119 19.40 7.27 -19.42
CA ARG A 119 19.91 8.62 -19.72
C ARG A 119 21.07 8.65 -20.71
N ASP A 120 21.92 7.63 -20.67
CA ASP A 120 23.10 7.47 -21.54
C ASP A 120 22.95 6.29 -22.53
N ALA A 121 21.72 5.82 -22.76
CA ALA A 121 21.48 4.69 -23.67
C ALA A 121 21.67 5.15 -25.13
N GLY A 122 22.84 4.84 -25.70
CA GLY A 122 23.06 5.00 -27.14
C GLY A 122 22.34 3.93 -27.96
N ASP A 123 22.44 4.03 -29.29
CA ASP A 123 21.79 3.12 -30.25
C ASP A 123 22.03 1.63 -29.97
N SER A 124 23.19 1.28 -29.42
CA SER A 124 23.57 -0.10 -29.09
C SER A 124 22.80 -0.69 -27.90
N ALA A 125 22.21 0.14 -27.04
CA ALA A 125 21.43 -0.27 -25.87
C ALA A 125 19.92 -0.06 -26.04
N ALA A 126 19.49 0.77 -27.00
CA ALA A 126 18.08 1.12 -27.23
C ALA A 126 17.17 -0.11 -27.38
N ALA A 127 17.55 -1.08 -28.21
CA ALA A 127 16.75 -2.29 -28.43
C ALA A 127 16.56 -3.12 -27.15
N GLN A 128 17.57 -3.17 -26.28
CA GLN A 128 17.49 -3.88 -25.01
C GLN A 128 16.59 -3.14 -24.01
N VAL A 129 16.68 -1.81 -23.96
CA VAL A 129 15.82 -0.96 -23.13
C VAL A 129 14.36 -1.14 -23.55
N ASP A 130 14.06 -1.10 -24.85
CA ASP A 130 12.69 -1.30 -25.35
C ASP A 130 12.14 -2.69 -25.02
N GLU A 131 12.98 -3.73 -25.11
CA GLU A 131 12.58 -5.07 -24.69
C GLU A 131 12.25 -5.14 -23.20
N ASP A 132 13.08 -4.53 -22.34
CA ASP A 132 12.87 -4.49 -20.90
C ASP A 132 11.63 -3.67 -20.52
N LEU A 133 11.35 -2.56 -21.21
CA LEU A 133 10.15 -1.74 -21.02
C LEU A 133 8.88 -2.47 -21.47
N ARG A 134 8.92 -3.19 -22.61
CA ARG A 134 7.79 -4.02 -23.06
C ARG A 134 7.46 -5.14 -22.09
N ARG A 135 8.48 -5.75 -21.46
CA ARG A 135 8.31 -6.79 -20.44
C ARG A 135 7.81 -6.21 -19.11
N GLN A 136 8.34 -5.04 -18.74
CA GLN A 136 8.09 -4.40 -17.46
C GLN A 136 7.95 -2.88 -17.64
N PRO A 137 6.73 -2.38 -17.83
CA PRO A 137 6.53 -0.94 -18.03
C PRO A 137 6.83 -0.17 -16.74
N PRO A 138 7.27 1.11 -16.87
CA PRO A 138 7.51 1.98 -15.74
C PRO A 138 6.19 2.43 -15.10
N ASP A 139 6.23 2.74 -13.80
CA ASP A 139 5.10 3.39 -13.11
C ASP A 139 5.20 4.91 -13.18
N ALA A 140 6.42 5.44 -13.15
CA ALA A 140 6.70 6.85 -13.37
C ALA A 140 8.03 7.05 -14.11
N ILE A 141 8.13 8.17 -14.80
CA ILE A 141 9.26 8.56 -15.63
C ILE A 141 9.87 9.82 -15.02
N PHE A 142 11.17 9.78 -14.74
CA PHE A 142 11.96 10.95 -14.33
C PHE A 142 12.77 11.43 -15.52
N LEU A 143 12.48 12.67 -15.91
CA LEU A 143 13.05 13.31 -17.08
C LEU A 143 14.04 14.36 -16.63
N PHE A 144 15.33 14.09 -16.83
CA PHE A 144 16.43 14.90 -16.31
C PHE A 144 16.91 15.93 -17.35
N ASP A 145 17.08 17.18 -16.90
CA ASP A 145 17.70 18.29 -17.63
C ASP A 145 18.92 18.79 -16.84
N ASP A 146 20.12 18.59 -17.40
CA ASP A 146 21.38 19.06 -16.84
C ASP A 146 21.64 20.56 -17.10
N GLY A 147 20.69 21.25 -17.73
CA GLY A 147 20.76 22.67 -18.02
C GLY A 147 21.45 23.00 -19.36
N GLN A 148 21.97 21.99 -20.07
CA GLN A 148 22.63 22.16 -21.36
C GLN A 148 21.70 21.90 -22.54
N ALA A 149 20.56 21.24 -22.32
CA ALA A 149 19.61 20.93 -23.38
C ALA A 149 19.00 22.20 -23.98
N ASN A 150 18.88 22.26 -25.30
CA ASN A 150 18.17 23.34 -25.96
C ASN A 150 16.67 22.98 -25.95
N PHE A 151 15.81 23.79 -25.32
CA PHE A 151 14.39 23.44 -25.20
C PHE A 151 13.66 23.42 -26.55
N GLU A 152 14.22 24.09 -27.57
CA GLU A 152 13.75 24.00 -28.96
C GLU A 152 13.92 22.58 -29.54
N ASP A 153 14.94 21.83 -29.12
CA ASP A 153 15.20 20.46 -29.57
C ASP A 153 14.20 19.44 -28.99
N LEU A 154 13.48 19.79 -27.92
CA LEU A 154 12.40 18.96 -27.36
C LEU A 154 11.14 19.00 -28.23
N SER A 155 11.00 20.08 -29.02
CA SER A 155 9.92 20.30 -29.97
C SER A 155 10.26 19.83 -31.39
N SER A 156 11.55 19.64 -31.70
CA SER A 156 12.02 19.14 -32.98
C SER A 156 12.25 17.62 -32.91
N ALA A 157 11.67 16.87 -33.85
CA ALA A 157 11.71 15.40 -33.92
C ALA A 157 13.12 14.79 -34.15
N ASN A 158 14.19 15.59 -34.07
CA ASN A 158 15.56 15.23 -34.50
C ASN A 158 16.60 15.18 -33.38
N SER A 159 16.21 15.37 -32.11
CA SER A 159 17.13 15.15 -31.00
C SER A 159 17.10 13.67 -30.59
N SER A 160 18.04 12.93 -31.17
CA SER A 160 18.26 11.49 -31.04
C SER A 160 18.39 10.96 -29.60
N ASN A 161 18.38 11.82 -28.59
CA ASN A 161 18.52 11.45 -27.17
C ASN A 161 17.28 11.75 -26.29
N PHE A 162 16.30 12.55 -26.76
CA PHE A 162 15.15 12.93 -25.92
C PHE A 162 13.83 12.32 -26.40
N VAL A 163 13.70 12.13 -27.71
CA VAL A 163 12.41 11.97 -28.38
C VAL A 163 12.14 10.54 -28.85
N LEU A 164 13.19 9.77 -29.18
CA LEU A 164 13.08 8.47 -29.85
C LEU A 164 12.25 7.42 -29.09
N HIS A 165 12.10 7.52 -27.76
CA HIS A 165 11.26 6.59 -27.00
C HIS A 165 9.88 7.15 -26.60
N LEU A 166 9.68 8.47 -26.63
CA LEU A 166 8.42 9.11 -26.20
C LEU A 166 7.50 9.50 -27.37
N GLN A 167 8.05 9.87 -28.53
CA GLN A 167 7.26 10.17 -29.72
C GLN A 167 6.92 8.91 -30.53
N ASP A 168 7.79 7.90 -30.53
CA ASP A 168 7.53 6.58 -31.14
C ASP A 168 6.87 5.59 -30.15
N ASP A 169 6.04 6.07 -29.22
CA ASP A 169 5.17 5.20 -28.40
C ASP A 169 4.01 4.63 -29.25
N VAL A 170 4.31 4.21 -30.48
CA VAL A 170 3.39 3.64 -31.48
C VAL A 170 2.71 2.36 -30.92
N ASP A 171 3.38 1.70 -29.96
CA ASP A 171 2.91 0.46 -29.30
C ASP A 171 2.40 0.67 -27.86
N GLY A 172 2.39 1.89 -27.31
CA GLY A 172 1.92 2.17 -25.94
C GLY A 172 2.79 1.56 -24.82
N VAL A 173 4.09 1.35 -25.08
CA VAL A 173 5.11 0.78 -24.18
C VAL A 173 5.29 1.63 -22.93
N LEU A 174 5.20 2.96 -23.04
CA LEU A 174 5.32 3.88 -21.91
C LEU A 174 3.99 4.15 -21.22
N GLY A 175 2.87 3.72 -21.80
CA GLY A 175 1.51 3.74 -21.22
C GLY A 175 1.11 5.08 -20.59
N ASP A 176 0.31 5.03 -19.53
CA ASP A 176 -0.14 6.20 -18.75
C ASP A 176 0.86 6.65 -17.67
N ALA A 177 2.12 6.18 -17.73
CA ALA A 177 3.10 6.42 -16.68
C ALA A 177 3.31 7.92 -16.45
N LYS A 178 3.30 8.35 -15.19
CA LYS A 178 3.37 9.78 -14.86
C LYS A 178 4.79 10.33 -15.03
N VAL A 179 4.91 11.59 -15.48
CA VAL A 179 6.20 12.23 -15.78
C VAL A 179 6.54 13.25 -14.71
N ILE A 180 7.78 13.19 -14.22
CA ILE A 180 8.38 14.15 -13.30
C ILE A 180 9.59 14.78 -14.00
N GLY A 181 9.56 16.09 -14.20
CA GLY A 181 10.71 16.83 -14.70
C GLY A 181 11.72 17.08 -13.58
N VAL A 182 13.00 16.89 -13.85
CA VAL A 182 14.08 17.09 -12.90
C VAL A 182 15.11 18.03 -13.49
N SER A 183 15.18 19.26 -12.98
CA SER A 183 16.15 20.25 -13.43
C SER A 183 17.29 20.40 -12.42
N PHE A 184 18.54 20.31 -12.90
CA PHE A 184 19.73 20.60 -12.09
C PHE A 184 20.11 22.10 -12.08
N GLY A 185 19.38 22.92 -12.84
CA GLY A 185 19.66 24.35 -13.00
C GLY A 185 19.01 25.25 -11.94
N SER A 186 18.93 26.55 -12.26
CA SER A 186 18.26 27.55 -11.43
C SER A 186 16.73 27.38 -11.45
N GLN A 187 16.03 28.04 -10.53
CA GLN A 187 14.56 28.09 -10.52
C GLN A 187 13.97 28.57 -11.86
N LYS A 188 14.65 29.51 -12.53
CA LYS A 188 14.28 29.98 -13.88
C LYS A 188 14.36 28.84 -14.91
N ARG A 189 15.39 28.00 -14.82
CA ARG A 189 15.57 26.84 -15.70
C ARG A 189 14.49 25.78 -15.46
N ALA A 190 14.15 25.52 -14.20
CA ALA A 190 13.05 24.62 -13.85
C ALA A 190 11.71 25.11 -14.42
N ALA A 191 11.42 26.41 -14.33
CA ALA A 191 10.21 26.99 -14.92
C ALA A 191 10.17 26.88 -16.46
N GLN A 192 11.31 27.07 -17.13
CA GLN A 192 11.43 26.88 -18.58
C GLN A 192 11.20 25.43 -18.98
N LEU A 193 11.77 24.48 -18.22
CA LEU A 193 11.52 23.05 -18.44
C LEU A 193 10.04 22.72 -18.26
N GLU A 194 9.40 23.27 -17.23
CA GLU A 194 7.98 23.05 -16.98
C GLU A 194 7.09 23.57 -18.12
N GLU A 195 7.37 24.76 -18.63
CA GLU A 195 6.66 25.33 -19.79
C GLU A 195 6.87 24.44 -21.03
N ALA A 196 8.10 24.04 -21.32
CA ALA A 196 8.40 23.16 -22.44
C ALA A 196 7.66 21.81 -22.35
N LEU A 197 7.67 21.16 -21.19
CA LEU A 197 6.99 19.88 -20.99
C LEU A 197 5.46 20.00 -21.08
N LYS A 198 4.88 21.14 -20.66
CA LYS A 198 3.44 21.42 -20.83
C LYS A 198 3.04 21.64 -22.27
N THR A 199 3.94 22.15 -23.11
CA THR A 199 3.67 22.34 -24.55
C THR A 199 3.77 21.05 -25.36
N GLN A 200 4.35 19.97 -24.80
CA GLN A 200 4.52 18.70 -25.51
C GLN A 200 3.27 17.81 -25.37
N PRO A 201 2.54 17.48 -26.46
CA PRO A 201 1.31 16.69 -26.38
C PRO A 201 1.46 15.30 -25.76
N ALA A 202 2.62 14.66 -25.96
CA ALA A 202 2.91 13.33 -25.40
C ALA A 202 3.12 13.34 -23.88
N ILE A 203 3.39 14.51 -23.29
CA ILE A 203 3.80 14.65 -21.87
C ILE A 203 2.80 15.50 -21.08
N CYS A 204 2.12 16.47 -21.69
CA CYS A 204 1.34 17.50 -20.99
C CYS A 204 0.30 16.91 -20.02
N ASP A 205 -0.42 15.86 -20.41
CA ASP A 205 -1.47 15.22 -19.59
C ASP A 205 -0.91 14.26 -18.54
N ARG A 206 0.39 13.92 -18.66
CA ARG A 206 1.12 13.00 -17.79
C ARG A 206 2.07 13.72 -16.85
N LEU A 207 2.38 14.99 -17.11
CA LEU A 207 3.26 15.81 -16.29
C LEU A 207 2.63 16.06 -14.93
N VAL A 208 3.28 15.56 -13.89
CA VAL A 208 2.82 15.74 -12.52
C VAL A 208 3.46 16.98 -11.90
N LYS A 209 4.78 17.12 -12.03
CA LYS A 209 5.54 18.22 -11.45
C LYS A 209 6.93 18.33 -12.08
N VAL A 210 7.52 19.53 -12.01
CA VAL A 210 8.96 19.74 -12.21
C VAL A 210 9.62 20.10 -10.89
N ILE A 211 10.75 19.48 -10.60
CA ILE A 211 11.54 19.70 -9.38
C ILE A 211 12.93 20.27 -9.72
N GLN A 212 13.44 21.10 -8.81
CA GLN A 212 14.84 21.54 -8.83
C GLN A 212 15.65 20.60 -7.93
N PHE A 213 16.68 19.95 -8.50
CA PHE A 213 17.40 18.86 -7.83
C PHE A 213 18.56 19.33 -6.94
N THR A 214 19.20 20.45 -7.28
CA THR A 214 20.42 20.95 -6.64
C THR A 214 20.23 21.52 -5.24
N GLU A 215 19.02 21.99 -4.91
CA GLU A 215 18.68 22.59 -3.61
C GLU A 215 17.45 21.92 -3.00
N MET A 216 17.31 20.59 -3.13
CA MET A 216 16.20 19.91 -2.47
C MET A 216 16.35 20.01 -0.95
N HIS A 217 15.48 20.78 -0.30
CA HIS A 217 15.34 20.69 1.15
C HIS A 217 14.44 19.50 1.49
N SER A 218 14.45 19.12 2.77
CA SER A 218 13.68 17.98 3.27
C SER A 218 12.16 18.11 3.04
N ALA A 219 11.66 19.33 2.75
CA ALA A 219 10.25 19.58 2.50
C ALA A 219 9.86 19.24 1.06
N GLU A 220 10.64 19.67 0.07
CA GLU A 220 10.39 19.43 -1.36
C GLU A 220 10.53 17.95 -1.70
N THR A 221 11.51 17.26 -1.09
CA THR A 221 11.63 15.80 -1.21
C THR A 221 10.40 15.10 -0.65
N ARG A 222 9.90 15.50 0.53
CA ARG A 222 8.69 14.88 1.10
C ARG A 222 7.45 15.13 0.24
N ASP A 223 7.32 16.34 -0.29
CA ASP A 223 6.23 16.71 -1.20
C ASP A 223 6.26 15.84 -2.47
N LEU A 224 7.43 15.70 -3.12
CA LEU A 224 7.58 14.79 -4.25
C LEU A 224 7.20 13.35 -3.91
N LEU A 225 7.69 12.83 -2.77
CA LEU A 225 7.41 11.44 -2.38
C LEU A 225 5.92 11.22 -2.06
N SER A 226 5.23 12.23 -1.52
CA SER A 226 3.78 12.21 -1.29
C SER A 226 3.00 12.19 -2.62
N VAL A 227 3.39 13.04 -3.57
CA VAL A 227 2.82 13.08 -4.92
C VAL A 227 3.05 11.76 -5.66
N LEU A 228 4.25 11.18 -5.58
CA LEU A 228 4.51 9.83 -6.11
C LEU A 228 3.60 8.79 -5.46
N ALA A 229 3.41 8.84 -4.14
CA ALA A 229 2.55 7.90 -3.44
C ALA A 229 1.08 8.01 -3.87
N SER A 230 0.58 9.19 -4.28
CA SER A 230 -0.79 9.35 -4.77
C SER A 230 -0.97 8.87 -6.21
N GLU A 231 0.00 9.15 -7.07
CA GLU A 231 -0.09 8.96 -8.53
C GLU A 231 0.22 7.53 -8.99
N LEU A 232 1.00 6.76 -8.24
CA LEU A 232 1.40 5.41 -8.65
C LEU A 232 0.23 4.41 -8.65
N PRO A 233 0.30 3.32 -9.45
CA PRO A 233 -0.73 2.29 -9.46
C PRO A 233 -0.82 1.54 -8.13
N ASN A 234 -2.00 0.98 -7.81
CA ASN A 234 -2.27 0.34 -6.51
C ASN A 234 -1.24 -0.75 -6.11
N GLN A 235 -0.68 -1.46 -7.08
CA GLN A 235 0.35 -2.49 -6.89
C GLN A 235 1.68 -1.93 -6.37
N ALA A 236 2.06 -0.72 -6.79
CA ALA A 236 3.30 -0.04 -6.40
C ALA A 236 3.10 0.95 -5.24
N LYS A 237 1.87 1.46 -5.09
CA LYS A 237 1.44 2.47 -4.12
C LYS A 237 1.81 2.13 -2.68
N ILE A 238 1.65 0.88 -2.26
CA ILE A 238 1.97 0.48 -0.88
C ILE A 238 3.46 0.64 -0.56
N GLU A 239 4.36 0.22 -1.47
CA GLU A 239 5.78 0.40 -1.21
C GLU A 239 6.12 1.90 -1.22
N MET A 240 5.54 2.67 -2.14
CA MET A 240 5.79 4.12 -2.17
C MET A 240 5.31 4.84 -0.90
N ILE A 241 4.15 4.46 -0.35
CA ILE A 241 3.65 5.00 0.93
C ILE A 241 4.57 4.61 2.09
N ARG A 242 5.12 3.40 2.06
CA ARG A 242 6.07 2.92 3.07
C ARG A 242 7.40 3.69 3.02
N ILE A 243 7.89 3.94 1.80
CA ILE A 243 9.12 4.69 1.52
C ILE A 243 8.97 6.17 1.88
N SER A 244 7.90 6.82 1.43
CA SER A 244 7.62 8.25 1.68
C SER A 244 7.36 8.55 3.16
N ARG A 245 6.89 7.56 3.93
CA ARG A 245 6.41 7.71 5.31
C ARG A 245 5.36 8.82 5.46
N ASP A 246 4.60 9.07 4.41
CA ASP A 246 3.48 9.99 4.45
C ASP A 246 2.39 9.45 5.37
N ARG A 247 2.23 10.08 6.54
CA ARG A 247 1.27 9.65 7.56
C ARG A 247 -0.17 9.74 7.07
N GLU A 248 -0.49 10.71 6.22
CA GLU A 248 -1.85 10.86 5.70
C GLU A 248 -2.16 9.72 4.73
N ALA A 249 -1.26 9.41 3.81
CA ALA A 249 -1.40 8.28 2.90
C ALA A 249 -1.43 6.95 3.65
N GLN A 250 -0.56 6.76 4.66
CA GLN A 250 -0.57 5.58 5.53
C GLN A 250 -1.92 5.42 6.24
N HIS A 251 -2.48 6.51 6.80
CA HIS A 251 -3.79 6.49 7.44
C HIS A 251 -4.92 6.20 6.46
N HIS A 252 -4.88 6.78 5.26
CA HIS A 252 -5.89 6.57 4.23
C HIS A 252 -5.98 5.09 3.84
N VAL A 253 -4.85 4.48 3.48
CA VAL A 253 -4.79 3.06 3.12
C VAL A 253 -5.19 2.17 4.30
N ALA A 254 -4.71 2.47 5.52
CA ALA A 254 -5.14 1.73 6.71
C ALA A 254 -6.65 1.80 6.92
N GLN A 255 -7.29 2.95 6.69
CA GLN A 255 -8.75 3.06 6.78
C GLN A 255 -9.47 2.26 5.69
N MET A 256 -8.94 2.21 4.46
CA MET A 256 -9.51 1.36 3.42
C MET A 256 -9.48 -0.11 3.84
N LEU A 257 -8.33 -0.60 4.31
CA LEU A 257 -8.18 -1.96 4.82
C LEU A 257 -9.18 -2.27 5.93
N VAL A 258 -9.29 -1.38 6.92
CA VAL A 258 -10.21 -1.55 8.05
C VAL A 258 -11.66 -1.58 7.60
N LYS A 259 -12.07 -0.70 6.67
CA LYS A 259 -13.44 -0.63 6.16
C LYS A 259 -13.80 -1.88 5.37
N SER A 260 -12.95 -2.31 4.44
CA SER A 260 -13.20 -3.49 3.60
C SER A 260 -13.23 -4.77 4.44
N THR A 261 -12.26 -4.98 5.33
CA THR A 261 -12.27 -6.15 6.23
C THR A 261 -13.47 -6.12 7.17
N THR A 262 -13.87 -4.94 7.67
CA THR A 262 -15.10 -4.80 8.49
C THR A 262 -16.35 -5.17 7.71
N ALA A 263 -16.50 -4.70 6.47
CA ALA A 263 -17.64 -5.01 5.61
C ALA A 263 -17.73 -6.52 5.33
N ILE A 264 -16.61 -7.15 4.98
CA ILE A 264 -16.53 -8.59 4.74
C ILE A 264 -16.87 -9.38 6.01
N CYS A 265 -16.29 -9.03 7.17
CA CYS A 265 -16.60 -9.70 8.43
C CYS A 265 -18.06 -9.52 8.85
N THR A 266 -18.65 -8.36 8.56
CA THR A 266 -20.08 -8.10 8.80
C THR A 266 -20.95 -8.99 7.94
N ALA A 267 -20.65 -9.06 6.63
CA ALA A 267 -21.40 -9.88 5.68
C ALA A 267 -21.32 -11.37 6.01
N ILE A 268 -20.11 -11.87 6.32
CA ILE A 268 -19.87 -13.27 6.72
C ILE A 268 -20.56 -13.57 8.05
N GLY A 269 -20.42 -12.70 9.05
CA GLY A 269 -21.07 -12.88 10.36
C GLY A 269 -22.60 -12.77 10.31
N ALA A 270 -23.15 -12.13 9.28
CA ALA A 270 -24.57 -12.03 9.01
C ALA A 270 -25.17 -13.26 8.31
N GLN A 271 -24.35 -14.27 8.02
CA GLN A 271 -24.79 -15.52 7.44
C GLN A 271 -24.75 -16.63 8.50
N PRO A 272 -25.69 -17.58 8.45
CA PRO A 272 -25.64 -18.78 9.29
C PRO A 272 -24.58 -19.74 8.73
N ILE A 273 -23.32 -19.36 8.84
CA ILE A 273 -22.19 -20.13 8.31
C ILE A 273 -21.80 -21.20 9.34
N PRO A 274 -21.62 -22.47 8.94
CA PRO A 274 -21.19 -23.52 9.85
C PRO A 274 -19.85 -23.19 10.51
N LEU A 275 -19.69 -23.63 11.77
CA LEU A 275 -18.53 -23.36 12.63
C LEU A 275 -17.16 -23.63 11.98
N ALA A 276 -17.11 -24.43 10.91
CA ALA A 276 -15.90 -24.76 10.15
C ALA A 276 -15.27 -23.57 9.41
N ASP A 277 -16.02 -22.49 9.13
CA ASP A 277 -15.54 -21.31 8.40
C ASP A 277 -15.01 -20.18 9.33
N MET A 278 -15.02 -20.42 10.66
CA MET A 278 -14.48 -19.51 11.70
C MET A 278 -12.99 -19.11 11.53
N PRO A 279 -12.06 -20.00 11.08
CA PRO A 279 -10.66 -19.63 10.91
C PRO A 279 -10.45 -18.50 9.90
N ILE A 280 -11.39 -18.28 8.97
CA ILE A 280 -11.24 -17.27 7.94
C ILE A 280 -11.45 -15.85 8.47
N LEU A 281 -12.41 -15.61 9.37
CA LEU A 281 -12.63 -14.29 9.95
C LEU A 281 -11.41 -13.81 10.74
N THR A 282 -10.82 -14.70 11.55
CA THR A 282 -9.59 -14.42 12.28
C THR A 282 -8.42 -14.20 11.32
N SER A 283 -8.33 -15.00 10.24
CA SER A 283 -7.30 -14.80 9.22
C SER A 283 -7.41 -13.42 8.57
N LEU A 284 -8.61 -12.96 8.22
CA LEU A 284 -8.84 -11.61 7.69
C LEU A 284 -8.37 -10.52 8.64
N GLN A 285 -8.70 -10.65 9.94
CA GLN A 285 -8.27 -9.70 10.96
C GLN A 285 -6.74 -9.69 11.10
N VAL A 286 -6.09 -10.85 11.08
CA VAL A 286 -4.62 -10.97 11.13
C VAL A 286 -3.97 -10.35 9.90
N VAL A 287 -4.48 -10.62 8.70
CA VAL A 287 -3.98 -10.02 7.44
C VAL A 287 -4.16 -8.51 7.45
N MET A 288 -5.31 -7.99 7.87
CA MET A 288 -5.57 -6.56 8.02
C MET A 288 -4.53 -5.91 8.95
N VAL A 289 -4.29 -6.49 10.13
CA VAL A 289 -3.32 -5.95 11.10
C VAL A 289 -1.89 -6.04 10.57
N SER A 290 -1.51 -7.16 9.94
CA SER A 290 -0.20 -7.34 9.31
C SER A 290 0.03 -6.31 8.21
N GLY A 291 -1.02 -5.99 7.43
CA GLY A 291 -0.97 -4.96 6.41
C GLY A 291 -0.77 -3.55 6.96
N ILE A 292 -1.52 -3.18 8.00
CA ILE A 292 -1.37 -1.89 8.69
C ILE A 292 0.05 -1.76 9.27
N MET A 293 0.58 -2.85 9.86
CA MET A 293 1.94 -2.90 10.36
C MET A 293 2.96 -2.67 9.25
N TYR A 294 2.77 -3.30 8.09
CA TYR A 294 3.66 -3.14 6.96
C TYR A 294 3.68 -1.71 6.39
N ILE A 295 2.49 -1.13 6.22
CA ILE A 295 2.33 0.26 5.74
C ILE A 295 3.03 1.25 6.67
N SER A 296 3.14 0.95 7.97
CA SER A 296 3.86 1.78 8.94
C SER A 296 5.38 1.77 8.79
N GLY A 297 5.94 1.01 7.85
CA GLY A 297 7.38 0.88 7.65
C GLY A 297 8.01 -0.34 8.33
N ARG A 298 7.23 -1.10 9.12
CA ARG A 298 7.71 -2.33 9.77
C ARG A 298 7.65 -3.51 8.80
N GLU A 299 8.37 -4.58 9.11
CA GLU A 299 8.31 -5.81 8.32
C GLU A 299 6.94 -6.51 8.46
N ARG A 300 6.55 -7.27 7.43
CA ARG A 300 5.34 -8.10 7.47
C ARG A 300 5.52 -9.24 8.45
N SER A 301 4.54 -9.45 9.33
CA SER A 301 4.53 -10.59 10.23
C SER A 301 3.12 -10.94 10.69
N LEU A 302 2.61 -12.07 10.22
CA LEU A 302 1.32 -12.62 10.66
C LEU A 302 1.39 -13.03 12.14
N ARG A 303 2.57 -13.46 12.60
CA ARG A 303 2.81 -13.79 14.01
C ARG A 303 2.67 -12.55 14.89
N ALA A 304 3.39 -11.47 14.59
CA ALA A 304 3.32 -10.24 15.38
C ALA A 304 1.92 -9.62 15.35
N ALA A 305 1.23 -9.70 14.21
CA ALA A 305 -0.17 -9.29 14.10
C ALA A 305 -1.09 -10.12 15.02
N THR A 306 -0.89 -11.44 15.08
CA THR A 306 -1.64 -12.34 15.96
C THR A 306 -1.36 -12.06 17.44
N GLU A 307 -0.09 -11.85 17.80
CA GLU A 307 0.32 -11.48 19.15
C GLU A 307 -0.31 -10.14 19.57
N PHE A 308 -0.32 -9.14 18.68
CA PHE A 308 -0.98 -7.86 18.92
C PHE A 308 -2.49 -8.02 19.19
N ILE A 309 -3.21 -8.74 18.32
CA ILE A 309 -4.66 -9.00 18.48
C ILE A 309 -4.93 -9.73 19.80
N THR A 310 -4.08 -10.69 20.16
CA THR A 310 -4.17 -11.43 21.42
C THR A 310 -3.94 -10.53 22.62
N ALA A 311 -2.96 -9.63 22.56
CA ALA A 311 -2.66 -8.66 23.62
C ALA A 311 -3.77 -7.61 23.81
N LEU A 312 -4.53 -7.28 22.75
CA LEU A 312 -5.76 -6.49 22.89
C LEU A 312 -6.85 -7.23 23.69
N GLY A 313 -6.75 -8.55 23.82
CA GLY A 313 -7.75 -9.43 24.41
C GLY A 313 -8.83 -9.85 23.42
N ALA A 314 -8.62 -9.69 22.12
CA ALA A 314 -9.60 -10.02 21.09
C ALA A 314 -9.68 -11.52 20.77
N ASN A 315 -8.61 -12.29 21.06
CA ASN A 315 -8.53 -13.74 20.80
C ASN A 315 -8.61 -14.63 22.06
N VAL A 316 -8.78 -14.05 23.25
CA VAL A 316 -8.83 -14.82 24.50
C VAL A 316 -10.17 -15.56 24.58
N GLY A 317 -10.16 -16.87 24.26
CA GLY A 317 -11.30 -17.76 24.44
C GLY A 317 -12.19 -18.03 23.22
N ALA A 318 -11.68 -17.86 21.99
CA ALA A 318 -12.46 -18.04 20.75
C ALA A 318 -13.24 -19.37 20.66
N GLY A 319 -12.71 -20.48 21.20
CA GLY A 319 -13.43 -21.76 21.20
C GLY A 319 -14.62 -21.84 22.17
N MET A 320 -14.53 -21.20 23.34
CA MET A 320 -15.52 -21.31 24.41
C MET A 320 -16.56 -20.19 24.38
N LEU A 321 -16.16 -18.96 24.05
CA LEU A 321 -17.06 -17.81 24.01
C LEU A 321 -18.05 -17.87 22.83
N LEU A 322 -17.70 -18.56 21.74
CA LEU A 322 -18.51 -18.61 20.52
C LEU A 322 -19.63 -19.65 20.58
N ARG A 323 -19.37 -20.83 21.16
CA ARG A 323 -20.41 -21.86 21.37
C ARG A 323 -21.50 -21.37 22.32
N GLU A 324 -21.10 -20.69 23.40
CA GLU A 324 -22.03 -20.13 24.37
C GLU A 324 -22.58 -18.77 23.93
N GLY A 325 -21.80 -17.95 23.24
CA GLY A 325 -22.22 -16.64 22.73
C GLY A 325 -23.24 -16.73 21.59
N ALA A 326 -23.02 -17.61 20.61
CA ALA A 326 -23.99 -17.82 19.53
C ALA A 326 -25.29 -18.44 20.06
N ARG A 327 -25.17 -19.39 21.00
CA ARG A 327 -26.33 -20.00 21.69
C ARG A 327 -27.07 -18.99 22.58
N ALA A 328 -26.35 -18.07 23.22
CA ALA A 328 -26.94 -16.98 23.99
C ALA A 328 -27.67 -15.98 23.08
N ILE A 329 -27.07 -15.57 21.95
CA ILE A 329 -27.70 -14.63 21.00
C ILE A 329 -28.95 -15.25 20.37
N LEU A 330 -28.90 -16.53 19.99
CA LEU A 330 -30.05 -17.27 19.45
C LEU A 330 -31.21 -17.37 20.45
N LYS A 331 -30.93 -17.44 21.76
CA LYS A 331 -31.97 -17.47 22.82
C LYS A 331 -32.75 -16.16 22.96
N PHE A 332 -32.15 -15.01 22.64
CA PHE A 332 -32.82 -13.71 22.81
C PHE A 332 -33.57 -13.23 21.57
N PHE A 333 -33.23 -13.73 20.37
CA PHE A 333 -33.81 -13.25 19.10
C PHE A 333 -33.94 -14.37 18.05
N PRO A 334 -34.99 -15.20 18.10
CA PRO A 334 -35.30 -16.12 17.01
C PRO A 334 -35.57 -15.33 15.72
N GLY A 335 -34.84 -15.63 14.64
CA GLY A 335 -34.97 -14.99 13.32
C GLY A 335 -34.04 -13.78 13.05
N TRP A 336 -33.53 -13.09 14.08
CA TRP A 336 -32.63 -11.92 13.91
C TRP A 336 -31.17 -12.18 14.33
N GLY A 337 -30.88 -13.36 14.87
CA GLY A 337 -29.55 -13.72 15.39
C GLY A 337 -28.40 -13.46 14.41
N ASN A 338 -28.62 -13.74 13.12
CA ASN A 338 -27.60 -13.55 12.09
C ASN A 338 -27.21 -12.06 11.93
N VAL A 339 -28.18 -11.14 11.88
CA VAL A 339 -27.89 -9.69 11.74
C VAL A 339 -27.08 -9.16 12.92
N VAL A 340 -27.42 -9.60 14.14
CA VAL A 340 -26.71 -9.22 15.37
C VAL A 340 -25.28 -9.78 15.36
N CYS A 341 -25.10 -11.04 14.95
CA CYS A 341 -23.79 -11.66 14.80
C CYS A 341 -22.92 -10.91 13.78
N GLY A 342 -23.48 -10.54 12.63
CA GLY A 342 -22.78 -9.72 11.63
C GLY A 342 -22.35 -8.37 12.17
N MET A 343 -23.23 -7.65 12.86
CA MET A 343 -22.91 -6.36 13.48
C MET A 343 -21.81 -6.48 14.53
N LEU A 344 -21.84 -7.52 15.35
CA LEU A 344 -20.82 -7.77 16.38
C LEU A 344 -19.46 -8.11 15.75
N ALA A 345 -19.45 -8.95 14.71
CA ALA A 345 -18.25 -9.30 13.96
C ALA A 345 -17.62 -8.05 13.32
N GLY A 346 -18.44 -7.24 12.63
CA GLY A 346 -18.00 -5.98 12.03
C GLY A 346 -17.44 -4.98 13.05
N ALA A 347 -18.16 -4.75 14.14
CA ALA A 347 -17.72 -3.84 15.19
C ALA A 347 -16.41 -4.29 15.86
N GLY A 348 -16.25 -5.59 16.08
CA GLY A 348 -15.02 -6.18 16.60
C GLY A 348 -13.84 -5.96 15.67
N THR A 349 -14.01 -6.27 14.38
CA THR A 349 -13.01 -6.05 13.33
C THR A 349 -12.61 -4.57 13.22
N TYR A 350 -13.60 -3.67 13.21
CA TYR A 350 -13.35 -2.23 13.15
C TYR A 350 -12.52 -1.74 14.35
N ALA A 351 -12.86 -2.18 15.57
CA ALA A 351 -12.14 -1.80 16.78
C ALA A 351 -10.69 -2.32 16.78
N ILE A 352 -10.45 -3.56 16.32
CA ILE A 352 -9.10 -4.11 16.15
C ILE A 352 -8.31 -3.26 15.15
N GLY A 353 -8.91 -2.96 14.00
CA GLY A 353 -8.32 -2.13 12.95
C GLY A 353 -7.92 -0.75 13.45
N ARG A 354 -8.83 -0.05 14.14
CA ARG A 354 -8.55 1.29 14.71
C ARG A 354 -7.46 1.27 15.77
N ALA A 355 -7.37 0.20 16.57
CA ALA A 355 -6.29 0.03 17.54
C ALA A 355 -4.94 -0.23 16.85
N ALA A 356 -4.92 -1.07 15.81
CA ALA A 356 -3.73 -1.32 15.00
C ALA A 356 -3.24 -0.05 14.31
N THR A 357 -4.12 0.73 13.68
CA THR A 357 -3.76 2.02 13.08
C THR A 357 -3.13 2.98 14.10
N ALA A 358 -3.69 3.08 15.31
CA ALA A 358 -3.14 3.94 16.35
C ALA A 358 -1.76 3.45 16.83
N PHE A 359 -1.56 2.14 17.00
CA PHE A 359 -0.32 1.56 17.49
C PHE A 359 0.81 1.60 16.46
N PHE A 360 0.55 1.14 15.24
CA PHE A 360 1.59 0.98 14.21
C PHE A 360 1.90 2.28 13.49
N ILE A 361 0.88 3.04 13.09
CA ILE A 361 1.05 4.30 12.34
C ILE A 361 1.13 5.50 13.29
N GLY A 362 0.22 5.56 14.27
CA GLY A 362 0.20 6.65 15.26
C GLY A 362 1.30 6.56 16.33
N GLY A 363 1.98 5.42 16.45
CA GLY A 363 3.08 5.22 17.41
C GLY A 363 2.65 5.21 18.88
N VAL A 364 1.36 5.05 19.19
CA VAL A 364 0.89 5.05 20.59
C VAL A 364 1.27 3.74 21.30
N SER A 365 1.30 3.77 22.63
CA SER A 365 1.62 2.57 23.42
C SER A 365 0.57 1.47 23.25
N LEU A 366 0.96 0.21 23.47
CA LEU A 366 0.03 -0.93 23.45
C LEU A 366 -1.13 -0.75 24.45
N LYS A 367 -0.86 -0.09 25.59
CA LYS A 367 -1.86 0.24 26.60
C LYS A 367 -2.92 1.20 26.07
N ASP A 368 -2.50 2.23 25.33
CA ASP A 368 -3.40 3.22 24.74
C ASP A 368 -4.17 2.64 23.54
N ALA A 369 -3.53 1.80 22.73
CA ALA A 369 -4.18 1.02 21.69
C ALA A 369 -5.28 0.11 22.27
N ARG A 370 -5.01 -0.58 23.39
CA ARG A 370 -6.01 -1.37 24.12
C ARG A 370 -7.14 -0.52 24.67
N ARG A 371 -6.84 0.67 25.22
CA ARG A 371 -7.87 1.61 25.68
C ARG A 371 -8.78 2.04 24.52
N LYS A 372 -8.20 2.35 23.36
CA LYS A 372 -8.94 2.71 22.14
C LYS A 372 -9.85 1.55 21.68
N TYR A 373 -9.30 0.34 21.60
CA TYR A 373 -10.07 -0.88 21.30
C TYR A 373 -11.28 -1.05 22.22
N LEU A 374 -11.09 -0.93 23.53
CA LEU A 374 -12.16 -1.09 24.51
C LEU A 374 -13.22 0.02 24.40
N ALA A 375 -12.82 1.26 24.13
CA ALA A 375 -13.73 2.39 23.94
C ALA A 375 -14.61 2.20 22.69
N ASP A 376 -14.01 1.84 21.56
CA ASP A 376 -14.72 1.60 20.30
C ASP A 376 -15.68 0.40 20.42
N ARG A 377 -15.26 -0.67 21.12
CA ARG A 377 -16.11 -1.83 21.43
C ARG A 377 -17.32 -1.47 22.30
N LYS A 378 -17.13 -0.62 23.31
CA LYS A 378 -18.22 -0.15 24.20
C LYS A 378 -19.23 0.72 23.44
N LYS A 379 -18.77 1.56 22.51
CA LYS A 379 -19.64 2.39 21.65
C LYS A 379 -20.54 1.54 20.75
N ALA A 380 -20.00 0.46 20.19
CA ALA A 380 -20.78 -0.50 19.40
C ALA A 380 -21.86 -1.22 20.23
N SER A 381 -21.50 -1.67 21.45
CA SER A 381 -22.44 -2.31 22.37
C SER A 381 -23.57 -1.38 22.85
N ARG A 382 -23.32 -0.07 22.98
CA ARG A 382 -24.35 0.92 23.34
C ARG A 382 -25.33 1.22 22.19
N LYS A 383 -24.85 1.26 20.93
CA LYS A 383 -25.69 1.54 19.77
C LYS A 383 -26.72 0.45 19.49
N SER A 384 -26.37 -0.83 19.69
CA SER A 384 -27.32 -1.94 19.57
C SER A 384 -28.44 -1.90 20.63
N HIS A 385 -28.19 -1.23 21.77
CA HIS A 385 -29.18 -1.05 22.83
C HIS A 385 -30.17 0.09 22.54
N TRP A 386 -29.87 1.00 21.60
CA TRP A 386 -30.71 2.16 21.27
C TRP A 386 -31.76 1.85 20.19
N SER A 387 -31.48 0.90 19.28
CA SER A 387 -32.49 0.29 18.40
C SER A 387 -33.55 -0.53 19.16
N ARG A 388 -33.39 -0.65 20.49
CA ARG A 388 -34.34 -1.30 21.40
C ARG A 388 -35.48 -0.36 21.85
N GLY A 389 -35.35 0.95 21.63
CA GLY A 389 -36.29 1.97 22.14
C GLY A 389 -37.32 2.50 21.14
N SER A 390 -37.13 2.33 19.83
CA SER A 390 -37.97 3.00 18.81
C SER A 390 -39.00 2.09 18.10
N LEU A 391 -39.21 0.87 18.57
CA LEU A 391 -40.21 -0.07 18.00
C LEU A 391 -41.31 -0.46 19.00
N GLY A 392 -41.37 0.18 20.16
CA GLY A 392 -42.41 -0.02 21.19
C GLY A 392 -43.53 1.01 21.19
N ALA A 393 -43.53 1.99 20.28
CA ALA A 393 -44.49 3.09 20.24
C ALA A 393 -45.15 3.23 18.87
N SER A 394 -45.83 2.19 18.41
CA SER A 394 -46.91 2.32 17.43
C SER A 394 -47.71 1.02 17.39
N LYS A 395 -48.66 0.88 18.32
CA LYS A 395 -49.84 0.01 18.22
C LYS A 395 -50.75 0.30 19.42
N SER A 396 -51.40 1.45 19.37
CA SER A 396 -52.55 1.80 20.21
C SER A 396 -53.24 3.01 19.59
N ILE A 397 -53.77 2.89 18.37
CA ILE A 397 -54.90 3.69 17.88
C ILE A 397 -55.70 2.78 16.91
N GLU A 398 -56.93 2.49 17.35
CA GLU A 398 -58.10 1.88 16.69
C GLU A 398 -58.05 0.41 16.24
#